data_AF-A0AA38SKS1-F1
#
_entry.id   AF-A0AA38SKS1-F1
#
_cell.length_a   1.000
_cell.length_b   1.000
_cell.length_c   1.000
_cell.angle_alpha   90.00
_cell.angle_beta   90.00
_cell.angle_gamma   90.00
#
_symmetry.space_group_name_H-M   'P 1'
#
loop_
_entity.id
_entity.type
_entity.pdbx_description
1 polymer ?
#
loop_
_entity_poly.entity_id
_entity_poly.type
_entity_poly.pdbx_seq_one_letter_code
_entity_poly.pdbx_strand_id
1 'polypeptide(L)'
;MQHLQSQQLRQCQNYLQQPDQTPFEHQQQTLQQCCQELQYVDQQCHCKAIKQVFSEVQQQVQQQQQQGPFGSMQIQKLKQKAENLQNQCNLQTRKQCQIKTMRQCQQQLQGRQFDRCQRYVEQQTGSGYLRSAVSSNPEERVQCCQELRNVEVECQCEAMKEVMRQGMQKEGMQEMGMIRRVVEDLKNQCNLDVEQCQLSSWMF
;
A
#
# COMPACT_ATOMS: atom_id res chain seq x y z
N MET A 1 -9.11 -3.51 -18.17
CA MET A 1 -8.67 -2.89 -16.92
C MET A 1 -7.17 -2.66 -17.04
N GLN A 2 -6.75 -1.44 -17.37
CA GLN A 2 -5.33 -1.10 -17.43
C GLN A 2 -4.80 -1.02 -16.01
N HIS A 3 -3.83 -1.88 -15.71
CA HIS A 3 -3.11 -1.84 -14.44
C HIS A 3 -2.18 -0.64 -14.44
N LEU A 4 -2.33 0.25 -13.46
CA LEU A 4 -1.34 1.28 -13.15
C LEU A 4 -0.12 0.58 -12.53
N GLN A 5 0.85 0.21 -13.38
CA GLN A 5 2.14 -0.27 -12.90
C GLN A 5 2.93 0.92 -12.35
N SER A 6 3.53 0.81 -11.15
CA SER A 6 4.27 1.94 -10.58
C SER A 6 5.48 2.35 -11.42
N GLN A 7 5.97 1.45 -12.28
CA GLN A 7 7.00 1.77 -13.27
C GLN A 7 6.63 2.96 -14.16
N GLN A 8 5.34 3.25 -14.35
CA GLN A 8 4.86 4.39 -15.14
C GLN A 8 4.83 5.72 -14.38
N LEU A 9 5.02 5.72 -13.05
CA LEU A 9 4.89 6.91 -12.20
C LEU A 9 6.19 7.25 -11.45
N ARG A 10 7.35 6.86 -12.01
CA ARG A 10 8.66 7.07 -11.37
C ARG A 10 8.97 8.54 -11.18
N GLN A 11 8.58 9.41 -12.11
CA GLN A 11 8.84 10.84 -11.97
C GLN A 11 7.99 11.44 -10.86
N CYS A 12 6.78 10.92 -10.65
CA CYS A 12 5.97 11.28 -9.49
C CYS A 12 6.58 10.81 -8.17
N GLN A 13 7.14 9.60 -8.11
CA GLN A 13 7.86 9.13 -6.93
C GLN A 13 9.05 10.06 -6.62
N ASN A 14 9.84 10.40 -7.63
CA ASN A 14 10.98 11.31 -7.51
C ASN A 14 10.55 12.68 -6.97
N TYR A 15 9.50 13.28 -7.53
CA TYR A 15 8.99 14.59 -7.11
C TYR A 15 8.54 14.59 -5.64
N LEU A 16 7.83 13.54 -5.22
CA LEU A 16 7.36 13.40 -3.84
C LEU A 16 8.51 13.17 -2.85
N GLN A 17 9.57 12.46 -3.26
CA GLN A 17 10.76 12.21 -2.44
C GLN A 17 11.72 13.40 -2.34
N GLN A 18 11.58 14.40 -3.21
CA GLN A 18 12.52 15.53 -3.22
C GLN A 18 12.50 16.33 -1.91
N PRO A 19 13.68 16.58 -1.31
CA PRO A 19 13.79 17.44 -0.13
C PRO A 19 13.45 18.88 -0.47
N ASP A 20 13.00 19.65 0.53
CA ASP A 20 12.62 21.07 0.34
C ASP A 20 13.77 21.97 -0.15
N GLN A 21 15.02 21.52 -0.05
CA GLN A 21 16.22 22.26 -0.48
C GLN A 21 16.57 22.08 -1.97
N THR A 22 15.76 21.37 -2.76
CA THR A 22 16.00 21.30 -4.21
C THR A 22 15.83 22.68 -4.87
N PRO A 23 16.75 23.09 -5.76
CA PRO A 23 16.58 24.31 -6.56
C PRO A 23 15.22 24.31 -7.25
N PHE A 24 14.53 25.45 -7.22
CA PHE A 24 13.17 25.59 -7.75
C PHE A 24 13.05 25.08 -9.20
N GLU A 25 14.07 25.33 -10.04
CA GLU A 25 14.11 24.85 -11.43
C GLU A 25 14.05 23.33 -11.55
N HIS A 26 14.80 22.62 -10.70
CA HIS A 26 14.83 21.15 -10.70
C HIS A 26 13.51 20.56 -10.17
N GLN A 27 12.93 21.21 -9.16
CA GLN A 27 11.64 20.80 -8.61
C GLN A 27 10.51 20.96 -9.64
N GLN A 28 10.53 22.07 -10.39
CA GLN A 28 9.53 22.35 -11.42
C GLN A 28 9.67 21.40 -12.62
N GLN A 29 10.89 21.07 -13.03
CA GLN A 29 11.15 20.11 -14.10
C GLN A 29 10.65 18.70 -13.73
N THR A 30 10.91 18.25 -12.49
CA THR A 30 10.47 16.92 -12.02
C THR A 30 8.95 16.85 -11.90
N LEU A 31 8.33 17.94 -11.41
CA LEU A 31 6.88 18.06 -11.36
C LEU A 31 6.26 17.95 -12.76
N GLN A 32 6.81 18.65 -13.75
CA GLN A 32 6.30 18.64 -15.11
C GLN A 32 6.37 17.23 -15.73
N GLN A 33 7.45 16.49 -15.47
CA GLN A 33 7.58 15.10 -15.88
C GLN A 33 6.56 14.19 -15.17
N CYS A 34 6.34 14.37 -13.86
CA CYS A 34 5.26 13.66 -13.14
C CYS A 34 3.88 13.98 -13.71
N CYS A 35 3.60 15.24 -14.03
CA CYS A 35 2.32 15.62 -14.64
C CYS A 35 2.12 14.97 -16.01
N GLN A 36 3.18 14.85 -16.82
CA GLN A 36 3.11 14.14 -18.10
C GLN A 36 2.78 12.65 -17.89
N GLU A 37 3.42 11.98 -16.93
CA GLU A 37 3.10 10.58 -16.59
C GLU A 37 1.62 10.43 -16.18
N LEU A 38 1.13 11.33 -15.32
CA LEU A 38 -0.26 11.33 -14.86
C LEU A 38 -1.26 11.65 -15.98
N GLN A 39 -0.88 12.40 -17.01
CA GLN A 39 -1.75 12.67 -18.17
C GLN A 39 -2.03 11.42 -19.03
N TYR A 40 -1.14 10.43 -19.02
CA TYR A 40 -1.36 9.15 -19.70
C TYR A 40 -2.27 8.20 -18.92
N VAL A 41 -2.57 8.53 -17.67
CA VAL A 41 -3.49 7.78 -16.83
C VAL A 41 -4.91 8.22 -17.13
N ASP A 42 -5.87 7.28 -17.12
CA ASP A 42 -7.28 7.64 -17.26
C ASP A 42 -7.71 8.67 -16.21
N GLN A 43 -8.54 9.63 -16.62
CA GLN A 43 -9.01 10.71 -15.75
C GLN A 43 -9.73 10.22 -14.48
N GLN A 44 -10.37 9.04 -14.56
CA GLN A 44 -11.02 8.38 -13.42
C GLN A 44 -10.01 7.73 -12.46
N CYS A 45 -8.79 7.45 -12.92
CA CYS A 45 -7.73 6.77 -12.19
C CYS A 45 -6.63 7.70 -11.66
N HIS A 46 -6.62 8.99 -12.02
CA HIS A 46 -5.65 9.98 -11.51
C HIS A 46 -5.51 9.95 -9.97
N CYS A 47 -6.61 9.91 -9.23
CA CYS A 47 -6.55 9.86 -7.76
C CYS A 47 -5.99 8.53 -7.26
N LYS A 48 -6.35 7.41 -7.90
CA LYS A 48 -5.78 6.09 -7.57
C LYS A 48 -4.26 6.08 -7.80
N ALA A 49 -3.81 6.65 -8.92
CA ALA A 49 -2.40 6.80 -9.27
C ALA A 49 -1.63 7.61 -8.21
N ILE A 50 -2.15 8.77 -7.83
CA ILE A 50 -1.52 9.62 -6.81
C ILE A 50 -1.45 8.90 -5.45
N LYS A 51 -2.53 8.24 -5.02
CA LYS A 51 -2.56 7.46 -3.77
C LYS A 51 -1.53 6.33 -3.79
N GLN A 52 -1.36 5.66 -4.92
CA GLN A 52 -0.39 4.58 -5.11
C GLN A 52 1.05 5.10 -4.95
N VAL A 53 1.42 6.15 -5.69
CA VAL A 53 2.75 6.77 -5.59
C VAL A 53 3.02 7.25 -4.17
N PHE A 54 2.03 7.90 -3.54
CA PHE A 54 2.15 8.36 -2.16
C PHE A 54 2.43 7.19 -1.20
N SER A 55 1.69 6.08 -1.32
CA SER A 55 1.87 4.90 -0.46
C SER A 55 3.28 4.31 -0.59
N GLU A 56 3.79 4.22 -1.81
CA GLU A 56 5.14 3.71 -2.08
C GLU A 56 6.22 4.61 -1.49
N VAL A 57 6.13 5.91 -1.73
CA VAL A 57 7.10 6.87 -1.21
C VAL A 57 7.07 6.92 0.32
N GLN A 58 5.88 6.90 0.91
CA GLN A 58 5.71 6.89 2.37
C GLN A 58 6.43 5.69 3.01
N GLN A 59 6.35 4.51 2.38
CA GLN A 59 7.04 3.32 2.86
C GLN A 59 8.57 3.41 2.74
N GLN A 60 9.07 4.00 1.67
CA GLN A 60 10.52 4.19 1.49
C GLN A 60 11.08 5.17 2.53
N VAL A 61 10.35 6.24 2.85
CA VAL A 61 10.76 7.23 3.88
C VAL A 61 10.80 6.57 5.27
N GLN A 62 9.87 5.67 5.57
CA GLN A 62 9.89 4.92 6.82
C GLN A 62 11.08 3.96 6.97
N GLN A 63 11.60 3.40 5.88
CA GLN A 63 12.79 2.55 5.95
C GLN A 63 14.07 3.35 6.20
N GLN A 64 14.17 4.56 5.65
CA GLN A 64 15.38 5.38 5.78
C GLN A 64 15.48 6.14 7.12
N GLN A 65 14.37 6.38 7.82
CA GLN A 65 14.39 7.09 9.11
C GLN A 65 13.71 6.28 10.23
N GLN A 66 14.46 6.05 11.32
CA GLN A 66 13.89 5.60 12.59
C GLN A 66 12.80 6.57 13.04
N GLN A 67 11.69 6.01 13.55
CA GLN A 67 10.49 6.73 14.00
C GLN A 67 10.80 7.80 15.05
N GLY A 68 11.18 9.00 14.60
CA GLY A 68 11.34 10.19 15.42
C GLY A 68 10.30 11.26 15.09
N PRO A 69 10.19 12.33 15.90
CA PRO A 69 9.28 13.46 15.68
C PRO A 69 9.44 14.11 14.28
N PHE A 70 10.65 14.03 13.71
CA PHE A 70 10.97 14.55 12.39
C PHE A 70 10.35 13.76 11.23
N GLY A 71 10.19 12.44 11.36
CA GLY A 71 9.62 11.60 10.30
C GLY A 71 8.13 11.89 10.05
N SER A 72 7.37 12.22 11.11
CA SER A 72 5.96 12.61 10.96
C SER A 72 5.77 13.92 10.18
N MET A 73 6.71 14.86 10.32
CA MET A 73 6.64 16.14 9.61
C MET A 73 6.89 15.96 8.11
N GLN A 74 7.84 15.08 7.75
CA GLN A 74 8.08 14.72 6.34
C GLN A 74 6.85 14.05 5.72
N ILE A 75 6.25 13.05 6.38
CA ILE A 75 5.05 12.37 5.86
C ILE A 75 3.89 13.36 5.64
N GLN A 76 3.73 14.35 6.51
CA GLN A 76 2.67 15.34 6.36
C GLN A 76 2.92 16.29 5.17
N LYS A 77 4.19 16.67 4.92
CA LYS A 77 4.58 17.43 3.73
C LYS A 77 4.38 16.62 2.45
N LEU A 78 4.77 15.35 2.47
CA LEU A 78 4.54 14.38 1.39
C LEU A 78 3.06 14.30 1.03
N LYS A 79 2.19 14.20 2.04
CA LYS A 79 0.75 14.19 1.84
C LYS A 79 0.27 15.48 1.16
N GLN A 80 0.70 16.63 1.66
CA GLN A 80 0.32 17.93 1.06
C GLN A 80 0.81 18.07 -0.38
N LYS A 81 2.05 17.65 -0.69
CA LYS A 81 2.56 17.63 -2.08
C LYS A 81 1.68 16.77 -2.97
N ALA A 82 1.33 15.56 -2.51
CA ALA A 82 0.53 14.64 -3.30
C ALA A 82 -0.93 15.12 -3.49
N GLU A 83 -1.54 15.75 -2.48
CA GLU A 83 -2.87 16.38 -2.62
C GLU A 83 -2.83 17.58 -3.58
N ASN A 84 -1.75 18.37 -3.55
CA ASN A 84 -1.56 19.51 -4.44
C ASN A 84 -1.19 19.12 -5.89
N LEU A 85 -0.70 17.91 -6.13
CA LEU A 85 -0.40 17.44 -7.50
C LEU A 85 -1.61 17.57 -8.42
N GLN A 86 -2.81 17.34 -7.91
CA GLN A 86 -4.03 17.51 -8.72
C GLN A 86 -4.18 18.94 -9.25
N ASN A 87 -3.91 19.94 -8.41
CA ASN A 87 -3.99 21.35 -8.77
C ASN A 87 -2.80 21.75 -9.68
N GLN A 88 -1.60 21.30 -9.34
CA GLN A 88 -0.37 21.65 -10.07
C GLN A 88 -0.32 21.05 -11.48
N CYS A 89 -0.78 19.81 -11.63
CA CYS A 89 -0.88 19.13 -12.92
C CYS A 89 -2.21 19.44 -13.64
N ASN A 90 -3.06 20.30 -13.07
CA ASN A 90 -4.38 20.66 -13.56
C ASN A 90 -5.22 19.43 -13.97
N LEU A 91 -5.13 18.37 -13.17
CA LEU A 91 -5.85 17.14 -13.42
C LEU A 91 -7.33 17.41 -13.14
N GLN A 92 -8.16 17.30 -14.17
CA GLN A 92 -9.60 17.50 -14.07
C GLN A 92 -10.27 16.35 -13.29
N THR A 93 -10.01 16.25 -11.99
CA THR A 93 -10.70 15.32 -11.10
C THR A 93 -11.94 15.99 -10.52
N ARG A 94 -13.11 15.36 -10.63
CA ARG A 94 -14.38 15.87 -10.08
C ARG A 94 -14.39 15.99 -8.54
N LYS A 95 -13.43 15.38 -7.84
CA LYS A 95 -13.29 15.40 -6.38
C LYS A 95 -11.82 15.55 -5.98
N GLN A 96 -11.56 16.25 -4.87
CA GLN A 96 -10.25 16.26 -4.22
C GLN A 96 -9.89 14.83 -3.78
N CYS A 97 -8.67 14.41 -4.11
CA CYS A 97 -8.12 13.13 -3.72
C CYS A 97 -7.64 13.22 -2.27
N GLN A 98 -8.45 12.72 -1.34
CA GLN A 98 -8.04 12.65 0.07
C GLN A 98 -7.03 11.53 0.23
N ILE A 99 -5.81 11.88 0.64
CA ILE A 99 -4.73 10.93 0.84
C ILE A 99 -4.63 10.59 2.32
N LYS A 100 -4.68 9.30 2.64
CA LYS A 100 -4.51 8.82 4.01
C LYS A 100 -3.06 8.45 4.29
N THR A 101 -2.54 8.92 5.42
CA THR A 101 -1.22 8.49 5.90
C THR A 101 -1.29 7.09 6.47
N MET A 102 -0.13 6.43 6.61
CA MET A 102 -0.03 5.11 7.22
C MET A 102 -0.74 5.05 8.58
N ARG A 103 -0.53 6.05 9.45
CA ARG A 103 -1.16 6.11 10.77
C ARG A 103 -2.69 6.19 10.68
N GLN A 104 -3.22 6.93 9.70
CA GLN A 104 -4.66 7.01 9.47
C GLN A 104 -5.23 5.68 8.97
N CYS A 105 -4.52 5.02 8.05
CA CYS A 105 -4.86 3.67 7.61
C CYS A 105 -4.82 2.67 8.78
N GLN A 106 -3.78 2.71 9.59
CA GLN A 106 -3.64 1.85 10.77
C GLN A 106 -4.78 2.07 11.76
N GLN A 107 -5.11 3.32 12.11
CA GLN A 107 -6.24 3.63 13.01
C GLN A 107 -7.58 3.17 12.45
N GLN A 108 -7.80 3.29 11.14
CA GLN A 108 -9.04 2.86 10.50
C GLN A 108 -9.17 1.32 10.41
N LEU A 109 -8.03 0.64 10.29
CA LEU A 109 -7.98 -0.82 10.15
C LEU A 109 -7.82 -1.53 11.50
N GLN A 110 -7.41 -0.81 12.55
CA GLN A 110 -7.29 -1.34 13.91
C GLN A 110 -8.66 -1.76 14.42
N GLY A 111 -8.84 -3.06 14.64
CA GLY A 111 -10.13 -3.66 15.03
C GLY A 111 -11.01 -4.10 13.86
N ARG A 112 -10.59 -3.88 12.61
CA ARG A 112 -11.26 -4.47 11.44
C ARG A 112 -10.87 -5.94 11.36
N GLN A 113 -11.85 -6.83 11.47
CA GLN A 113 -11.60 -8.26 11.32
C GLN A 113 -11.53 -8.60 9.83
N PHE A 114 -10.43 -9.25 9.43
CA PHE A 114 -10.27 -9.81 8.11
C PHE A 114 -10.54 -11.31 8.19
N ASP A 115 -11.73 -11.67 8.66
CA ASP A 115 -12.10 -13.05 9.02
C ASP A 115 -11.95 -14.04 7.86
N ARG A 116 -12.12 -13.58 6.62
CA ARG A 116 -11.94 -14.41 5.43
C ARG A 116 -10.47 -14.63 5.13
N CYS A 117 -9.66 -13.58 5.22
CA CYS A 117 -8.21 -13.71 5.08
C CYS A 117 -7.58 -14.51 6.20
N GLN A 118 -8.09 -14.39 7.42
CA GLN A 118 -7.59 -15.14 8.56
C GLN A 118 -7.80 -16.64 8.36
N ARG A 119 -9.02 -17.07 7.99
CA ARG A 119 -9.30 -18.47 7.68
C ARG A 119 -8.48 -19.00 6.51
N TYR A 120 -8.29 -18.18 5.47
CA TYR A 120 -7.43 -18.54 4.35
C TYR A 120 -5.98 -18.75 4.80
N VAL A 121 -5.44 -17.84 5.61
CA VAL A 121 -4.07 -17.98 6.14
C VAL A 121 -3.98 -19.26 6.96
N GLU A 122 -4.86 -19.48 7.93
CA GLU A 122 -4.92 -20.69 8.78
C GLU A 122 -4.96 -21.99 7.96
N GLN A 123 -5.71 -22.02 6.86
CA GLN A 123 -5.76 -23.19 5.97
C GLN A 123 -4.42 -23.47 5.27
N GLN A 124 -3.67 -22.41 4.95
CA GLN A 124 -2.39 -22.54 4.24
C GLN A 124 -1.23 -22.86 5.19
N THR A 125 -1.32 -22.43 6.45
CA THR A 125 -0.27 -22.53 7.47
C THR A 125 -0.43 -23.73 8.40
N GLY A 126 -1.66 -24.21 8.61
CA GLY A 126 -1.96 -25.31 9.52
C GLY A 126 -1.18 -26.63 9.29
N SER A 127 -0.85 -27.29 10.40
CA SER A 127 -0.14 -28.57 10.48
C SER A 127 -0.79 -29.72 9.68
N GLY A 128 0.06 -30.62 9.17
CA GLY A 128 -0.16 -31.58 8.07
C GLY A 128 -1.36 -32.52 8.09
N TYR A 129 -2.17 -32.55 9.16
CA TYR A 129 -3.45 -33.28 9.18
C TYR A 129 -4.60 -32.52 8.50
N LEU A 130 -4.57 -31.17 8.47
CA LEU A 130 -5.59 -30.34 7.78
C LEU A 130 -5.25 -30.08 6.31
N ARG A 131 -3.95 -30.04 5.96
CA ARG A 131 -3.47 -29.82 4.58
C ARG A 131 -3.92 -30.89 3.57
N SER A 132 -4.22 -32.10 4.03
CA SER A 132 -4.68 -33.21 3.16
C SER A 132 -6.20 -33.27 3.00
N ALA A 133 -6.98 -32.61 3.88
CA ALA A 133 -8.44 -32.67 3.88
C ALA A 133 -9.09 -31.44 3.21
N VAL A 134 -8.40 -30.30 3.16
CA VAL A 134 -8.90 -29.08 2.53
C VAL A 134 -8.23 -28.93 1.17
N SER A 135 -8.92 -29.41 0.13
CA SER A 135 -8.65 -28.95 -1.24
C SER A 135 -8.65 -27.43 -1.21
N SER A 136 -7.55 -26.80 -1.61
CA SER A 136 -7.35 -25.34 -1.56
C SER A 136 -8.61 -24.63 -2.05
N ASN A 137 -9.45 -24.15 -1.14
CA ASN A 137 -10.80 -23.73 -1.53
C ASN A 137 -10.67 -22.37 -2.23
N PRO A 138 -10.84 -22.29 -3.56
CA PRO A 138 -10.60 -21.05 -4.29
C PRO A 138 -11.57 -19.94 -3.84
N GLU A 139 -12.72 -20.29 -3.27
CA GLU A 139 -13.72 -19.35 -2.77
C GLU A 139 -13.23 -18.52 -1.57
N GLU A 140 -12.53 -19.14 -0.60
CA GLU A 140 -12.04 -18.40 0.57
C GLU A 140 -10.95 -17.40 0.19
N ARG A 141 -10.07 -17.79 -0.76
CA ARG A 141 -9.10 -16.87 -1.35
C ARG A 141 -9.79 -15.70 -2.05
N VAL A 142 -10.80 -15.96 -2.87
CA VAL A 142 -11.55 -14.90 -3.58
C VAL A 142 -12.20 -13.94 -2.59
N GLN A 143 -12.80 -14.45 -1.51
CA GLN A 143 -13.42 -13.65 -0.47
C GLN A 143 -12.39 -12.80 0.31
N CYS A 144 -11.22 -13.37 0.66
CA CYS A 144 -10.12 -12.62 1.25
C CYS A 144 -9.63 -11.50 0.31
N CYS A 145 -9.41 -11.81 -0.96
CA CYS A 145 -8.98 -10.82 -1.93
C CYS A 145 -10.00 -9.69 -2.08
N GLN A 146 -11.29 -10.00 -1.99
CA GLN A 146 -12.34 -8.99 -2.02
C GLN A 146 -12.29 -8.07 -0.79
N GLU A 147 -12.04 -8.61 0.41
CA GLU A 147 -11.87 -7.79 1.62
C GLU A 147 -10.69 -6.82 1.52
N LEU A 148 -9.56 -7.29 0.97
CA LEU A 148 -8.36 -6.47 0.76
C LEU A 148 -8.54 -5.45 -0.36
N ARG A 149 -9.18 -5.82 -1.47
CA ARG A 149 -9.48 -4.90 -2.59
C ARG A 149 -10.47 -3.80 -2.21
N ASN A 150 -11.34 -4.06 -1.25
CA ASN A 150 -12.27 -3.06 -0.71
C ASN A 150 -11.57 -2.02 0.18
N VAL A 151 -10.29 -2.21 0.50
CA VAL A 151 -9.48 -1.21 1.19
C VAL A 151 -8.90 -0.24 0.16
N GLU A 152 -8.87 1.04 0.52
CA GLU A 152 -8.26 2.08 -0.31
C GLU A 152 -6.78 1.76 -0.58
N VAL A 153 -6.31 2.08 -1.79
CA VAL A 153 -5.00 1.61 -2.29
C VAL A 153 -3.84 2.01 -1.38
N GLU A 154 -3.90 3.20 -0.77
CA GLU A 154 -2.87 3.67 0.15
C GLU A 154 -2.85 2.91 1.48
N CYS A 155 -3.95 2.23 1.82
CA CYS A 155 -4.13 1.47 3.05
C CYS A 155 -4.02 -0.05 2.84
N GLN A 156 -3.91 -0.54 1.61
CA GLN A 156 -3.86 -1.98 1.32
C GLN A 156 -2.65 -2.67 1.99
N CYS A 157 -1.50 -2.00 2.08
CA CYS A 157 -0.35 -2.54 2.82
C CYS A 157 -0.63 -2.66 4.32
N GLU A 158 -1.31 -1.68 4.93
CA GLU A 158 -1.72 -1.75 6.33
C GLU A 158 -2.75 -2.86 6.57
N ALA A 159 -3.65 -3.09 5.62
CA ALA A 159 -4.60 -4.18 5.69
C ALA A 159 -3.91 -5.54 5.67
N MET A 160 -2.90 -5.71 4.81
CA MET A 160 -2.09 -6.93 4.78
C MET A 160 -1.33 -7.16 6.09
N LYS A 161 -0.77 -6.10 6.69
CA LYS A 161 -0.10 -6.19 8.00
C LYS A 161 -1.08 -6.61 9.09
N GLU A 162 -2.29 -6.08 9.06
CA GLU A 162 -3.31 -6.45 10.02
C GLU A 162 -3.76 -7.91 9.85
N VAL A 163 -3.90 -8.40 8.61
CA VAL A 163 -4.11 -9.83 8.34
C VAL A 163 -2.98 -10.69 8.92
N MET A 164 -1.73 -10.27 8.72
CA MET A 164 -0.55 -10.97 9.26
C MET A 164 -0.57 -11.00 10.80
N ARG A 165 -0.92 -9.88 11.44
CA ARG A 165 -1.05 -9.76 12.91
C ARG A 165 -2.15 -10.67 13.46
N GLN A 166 -3.29 -10.73 12.77
CA GLN A 166 -4.41 -11.61 13.12
C GLN A 166 -4.09 -13.10 12.96
N GLY A 167 -3.29 -13.47 11.95
CA GLY A 167 -2.76 -14.83 11.79
C GLY A 167 -1.81 -15.21 12.92
N MET A 168 -0.85 -14.33 13.25
CA MET A 168 0.12 -14.58 14.33
C MET A 168 -0.55 -14.74 15.71
N GLN A 169 -1.63 -13.99 15.97
CA GLN A 169 -2.34 -14.06 17.25
C GLN A 169 -3.02 -15.43 17.48
N LYS A 170 -3.34 -16.17 16.41
CA LYS A 170 -4.02 -17.47 16.50
C LYS A 170 -3.08 -18.68 16.42
N GLU A 171 -2.11 -18.68 15.51
CA GLU A 171 -1.23 -19.85 15.27
C GLU A 171 0.10 -19.79 16.03
N GLY A 172 0.41 -18.65 16.65
CA GLY A 172 1.61 -18.47 17.44
C GLY A 172 2.86 -18.18 16.61
N MET A 173 3.95 -17.86 17.31
CA MET A 173 5.17 -17.29 16.69
C MET A 173 5.97 -18.31 15.85
N GLN A 174 5.71 -19.62 15.99
CA GLN A 174 6.42 -20.69 15.27
C GLN A 174 6.07 -20.78 13.78
N GLU A 175 4.83 -20.45 13.39
CA GLU A 175 4.38 -20.49 12.00
C GLU A 175 4.52 -19.14 11.28
N MET A 176 5.12 -18.14 11.94
CA MET A 176 5.32 -16.78 11.41
C MET A 176 5.98 -16.77 10.04
N GLY A 177 6.96 -17.65 9.80
CA GLY A 177 7.62 -17.77 8.50
C GLY A 177 6.70 -18.25 7.37
N MET A 178 5.72 -19.11 7.68
CA MET A 178 4.72 -19.55 6.72
C MET A 178 3.62 -18.51 6.53
N ILE A 179 3.09 -17.95 7.62
CA ILE A 179 2.11 -16.85 7.57
C ILE A 179 2.63 -15.71 6.70
N ARG A 180 3.90 -15.33 6.88
CA ARG A 180 4.55 -14.29 6.08
C ARG A 180 4.50 -14.60 4.58
N ARG A 181 4.89 -15.82 4.18
CA ARG A 181 4.90 -16.19 2.75
C ARG A 181 3.50 -16.18 2.15
N VAL A 182 2.51 -16.67 2.89
CA VAL A 182 1.11 -16.68 2.43
C VAL A 182 0.61 -15.25 2.22
N VAL A 183 0.88 -14.34 3.17
CA VAL A 183 0.49 -12.94 3.05
C VAL A 183 1.28 -12.21 1.96
N GLU A 184 2.57 -12.48 1.79
CA GLU A 184 3.35 -11.94 0.66
C GLU A 184 2.79 -12.41 -0.69
N ASP A 185 2.33 -13.67 -0.78
CA ASP A 185 1.74 -14.22 -1.99
C ASP A 185 0.33 -13.68 -2.27
N LEU A 186 -0.45 -13.35 -1.22
CA LEU A 186 -1.74 -12.68 -1.37
C LEU A 186 -1.65 -11.39 -2.18
N LYS A 187 -0.52 -10.66 -2.10
CA LYS A 187 -0.28 -9.48 -2.94
C LYS A 187 -0.48 -9.79 -4.42
N ASN A 188 0.17 -10.87 -4.88
CA ASN A 188 0.18 -11.30 -6.27
C ASN A 188 -1.14 -12.00 -6.63
N GLN A 189 -1.62 -12.89 -5.75
CA GLN A 189 -2.86 -13.64 -5.97
C GLN A 189 -4.09 -12.72 -6.03
N CYS A 190 -4.14 -11.72 -5.17
CA CYS A 190 -5.23 -10.74 -5.12
C CYS A 190 -5.01 -9.57 -6.07
N ASN A 191 -3.86 -9.48 -6.74
CA ASN A 191 -3.52 -8.41 -7.67
C ASN A 191 -3.74 -7.03 -7.03
N LEU A 192 -3.22 -6.87 -5.81
CA LEU A 192 -3.28 -5.61 -5.08
C LEU A 192 -2.30 -4.62 -5.72
N ASP A 193 -2.67 -3.35 -5.84
CA ASP A 193 -1.83 -2.33 -6.48
C ASP A 193 -0.70 -1.83 -5.57
N VAL A 194 -0.25 -2.66 -4.62
CA VAL A 194 0.83 -2.36 -3.69
C VAL A 194 2.12 -2.99 -4.20
N GLU A 195 3.01 -2.21 -4.80
CA GLU A 195 4.26 -2.77 -5.34
C GLU A 195 5.26 -3.16 -4.25
N GLN A 196 5.43 -2.30 -3.25
CA GLN A 196 6.34 -2.53 -2.13
C GLN A 196 5.53 -2.53 -0.83
N CYS A 197 5.34 -3.70 -0.23
CA CYS A 197 4.89 -3.85 1.15
C CYS A 197 5.89 -4.77 1.83
N GLN A 198 6.92 -4.20 2.44
CA GLN A 198 7.92 -5.00 3.13
C GLN A 198 7.38 -5.43 4.49
N LEU A 199 6.82 -6.64 4.54
CA LEU A 199 6.40 -7.30 5.79
C LEU A 199 7.61 -7.74 6.64
N SER A 200 8.83 -7.58 6.13
CA SER A 200 10.09 -7.98 6.76
C SER A 200 10.61 -6.99 7.80
N SER A 201 10.28 -5.69 7.68
CA SER A 201 10.86 -4.61 8.48
C SER A 201 10.19 -4.37 9.85
N TRP A 202 9.20 -5.19 10.22
CA TRP A 202 8.35 -5.00 11.42
C TRP A 202 8.91 -5.68 12.68
N MET A 203 10.16 -6.18 12.62
CA MET A 203 10.77 -6.96 13.69
C MET A 203 11.46 -6.14 14.80
N PHE A 204 11.42 -4.80 14.75
CA PHE A 204 11.94 -3.94 15.82
C PHE A 204 11.07 -2.69 16.03
#